data_AF-A0A142LKB3-F1
#
_entry.id   AF-A0A142LKB3-F1
#
_cell.length_a   1.000
_cell.length_b   1.000
_cell.length_c   1.000
_cell.angle_alpha   90.00
_cell.angle_beta   90.00
_cell.angle_gamma   90.00
#
_symmetry.space_group_name_H-M   'P 1'
#
loop_
_entity.id
_entity.type
_entity.pdbx_description
1 polymer ?
#
loop_
_entity_poly.entity_id
_entity_poly.type
_entity_poly.pdbx_seq_one_letter_code
_entity_poly.pdbx_strand_id
1 'polypeptide(L)'
;MKTKQLNVALDFSPEPAGRYPEDGPFNGQRFREELLVPALVDNDEVCVNFDGTEGYGSSFLNEAFGGITRLELLSEHTLREKLRIVSEEDPSVIDEIWQYIGEAAGMSQLRRSGK
;
A
#
# COMPACT_ATOMS: atom_id res chain seq x y z
N MET A 1 -21.69 -4.35 6.42
CA MET A 1 -20.27 -4.46 6.06
C MET A 1 -20.05 -3.64 4.81
N LYS A 2 -19.26 -2.58 4.88
CA LYS A 2 -18.98 -1.66 3.78
C LYS A 2 -17.65 -2.07 3.14
N THR A 3 -17.67 -2.34 1.84
CA THR A 3 -16.49 -2.79 1.10
C THR A 3 -16.12 -1.79 0.01
N LYS A 4 -14.82 -1.65 -0.27
CA LYS A 4 -14.29 -0.81 -1.34
C LYS A 4 -13.34 -1.61 -2.22
N GLN A 5 -13.52 -1.48 -3.53
CA GLN A 5 -12.59 -1.95 -4.54
C GLN A 5 -11.76 -0.77 -5.05
N LEU A 6 -10.46 -0.98 -5.21
CA LEU A 6 -9.52 -0.06 -5.86
C LEU A 6 -8.75 -0.85 -6.91
N ASN A 7 -8.88 -0.49 -8.18
CA ASN A 7 -8.05 -1.04 -9.24
C ASN A 7 -6.92 -0.04 -9.53
N VAL A 8 -5.67 -0.46 -9.34
CA VAL A 8 -4.52 0.46 -9.46
C VAL A 8 -4.42 1.02 -10.88
N ALA A 9 -4.57 0.18 -11.91
CA ALA A 9 -4.50 0.60 -13.30
C ALA A 9 -5.59 1.60 -13.71
N LEU A 10 -6.83 1.38 -13.26
CA LEU A 10 -8.01 2.14 -13.67
C LEU A 10 -8.28 3.37 -12.79
N ASP A 11 -8.09 3.24 -11.48
CA ASP A 11 -8.40 4.30 -10.51
C ASP A 11 -7.20 5.22 -10.22
N PHE A 12 -5.98 4.81 -10.59
CA PHE A 12 -4.77 5.58 -10.33
C PHE A 12 -3.89 5.76 -11.56
N SER A 13 -3.22 4.70 -12.02
CA SER A 13 -2.36 4.69 -13.21
C SER A 13 -2.03 3.26 -13.61
N PRO A 14 -2.02 2.92 -14.91
CA PRO A 14 -1.50 1.64 -15.38
C PRO A 14 0.00 1.51 -15.17
N GLU A 15 0.74 2.61 -15.05
CA GLU A 15 2.20 2.62 -14.87
C GLU A 15 2.59 3.51 -13.67
N PRO A 16 2.25 3.15 -12.42
CA PRO A 16 2.62 3.93 -11.26
C PRO A 16 4.10 3.68 -10.91
N ALA A 17 4.80 4.72 -10.45
CA ALA A 17 6.23 4.62 -10.23
C ALA A 17 6.71 5.57 -9.13
N GLY A 18 7.81 5.19 -8.49
CA GLY A 18 8.48 6.03 -7.50
C GLY A 18 7.76 6.14 -6.15
N ARG A 19 8.42 6.84 -5.24
CA ARG A 19 7.96 7.04 -3.86
C ARG A 19 7.21 8.35 -3.73
N TYR A 20 7.81 9.43 -4.22
CA TYR A 20 7.42 10.80 -3.89
C TYR A 20 7.02 11.61 -5.13
N PRO A 21 6.41 12.80 -4.96
CA PRO A 21 6.01 13.67 -6.07
C PRO A 21 7.14 14.00 -7.06
N GLU A 22 8.39 14.01 -6.60
CA GLU A 22 9.57 14.25 -7.45
C GLU A 22 9.84 13.10 -8.43
N ASP A 23 9.38 11.88 -8.13
CA ASP A 23 9.53 10.71 -8.98
C ASP A 23 8.46 10.62 -10.09
N GLY A 24 7.42 11.45 -10.00
CA GLY A 24 6.34 11.52 -10.98
C GLY A 24 4.94 11.72 -10.39
N PRO A 25 3.92 11.94 -11.24
CA PRO A 25 2.57 12.25 -10.81
C PRO A 25 1.80 11.06 -10.20
N PHE A 26 2.29 9.83 -10.41
CA PHE A 26 1.65 8.58 -9.97
C PHE A 26 2.56 7.79 -9.03
N ASN A 27 2.97 8.46 -7.96
CA ASN A 27 3.88 7.92 -6.94
C ASN A 27 3.17 7.25 -5.76
N GLY A 28 3.93 6.45 -5.00
CA GLY A 28 3.40 5.66 -3.89
C GLY A 28 2.82 6.50 -2.74
N GLN A 29 3.43 7.66 -2.43
CA GLN A 29 2.89 8.59 -1.44
C GLN A 29 1.49 9.04 -1.83
N ARG A 30 1.31 9.46 -3.08
CA ARG A 30 0.03 9.95 -3.59
C ARG A 30 -1.04 8.87 -3.54
N PHE A 31 -0.73 7.66 -4.02
CA PHE A 31 -1.66 6.54 -3.94
C PHE A 31 -2.08 6.23 -2.50
N ARG A 32 -1.12 6.23 -1.57
CA ARG A 32 -1.38 6.03 -0.14
C ARG A 32 -2.31 7.08 0.43
N GLU A 33 -2.00 8.36 0.22
CA GLU A 33 -2.66 9.49 0.87
C GLU A 33 -4.03 9.81 0.27
N GLU A 34 -4.17 9.71 -1.05
CA GLU A 34 -5.39 10.13 -1.75
C GLU A 34 -6.40 8.99 -1.92
N LEU A 35 -5.95 7.72 -2.02
CA LEU A 35 -6.83 6.58 -2.32
C LEU A 35 -6.84 5.56 -1.18
N LEU A 36 -5.69 4.97 -0.87
CA LEU A 36 -5.63 3.76 -0.05
C LEU A 36 -5.99 4.01 1.43
N VAL A 37 -5.38 5.02 2.07
CA VAL A 37 -5.67 5.33 3.48
C VAL A 37 -7.11 5.79 3.68
N PRO A 38 -7.66 6.73 2.88
CA PRO A 38 -9.08 7.09 2.97
C PRO A 38 -10.00 5.86 2.82
N ALA A 39 -9.73 4.98 1.85
CA ALA A 39 -10.49 3.76 1.67
C ALA A 39 -10.42 2.84 2.91
N LEU A 40 -9.23 2.67 3.49
CA LEU A 40 -9.02 1.83 4.67
C LEU A 40 -9.65 2.42 5.94
N VAL A 41 -9.79 3.73 6.05
CA VAL A 41 -10.50 4.37 7.18
C VAL A 41 -12.01 4.20 7.03
N ASP A 42 -12.55 4.43 5.84
CA ASP A 42 -13.99 4.58 5.62
C ASP A 42 -14.74 3.27 5.35
N ASN A 43 -14.05 2.15 5.23
CA ASN A 43 -14.64 0.86 4.86
C ASN A 43 -14.18 -0.24 5.81
N ASP A 44 -14.97 -1.31 5.93
CA ASP A 44 -14.63 -2.48 6.75
C ASP A 44 -13.58 -3.36 6.04
N GLU A 45 -13.67 -3.45 4.71
CA GLU A 45 -12.74 -4.18 3.86
C GLU A 45 -12.40 -3.36 2.61
N VAL A 46 -11.13 -3.36 2.23
CA VAL A 46 -10.60 -2.74 1.02
C VAL A 46 -9.85 -3.79 0.23
N CYS A 47 -10.22 -3.98 -1.03
CA CYS A 47 -9.54 -4.87 -1.94
C CYS A 47 -8.84 -4.02 -3.02
N VAL A 48 -7.51 -4.19 -3.12
CA VAL A 48 -6.66 -3.51 -4.08
C VAL A 48 -6.28 -4.51 -5.18
N ASN A 49 -6.66 -4.21 -6.41
CA ASN A 49 -6.35 -5.02 -7.58
C ASN A 49 -5.19 -4.41 -8.37
N PHE A 50 -4.13 -5.19 -8.57
CA PHE A 50 -2.95 -4.85 -9.35
C PHE A 50 -2.97 -5.35 -10.80
N ASP A 51 -3.94 -6.18 -11.20
CA ASP A 51 -4.05 -6.64 -12.59
C ASP A 51 -4.24 -5.46 -13.55
N GLY A 52 -3.57 -5.53 -14.70
CA GLY A 52 -3.48 -4.46 -15.68
C GLY A 52 -2.54 -3.31 -15.29
N THR A 53 -1.81 -3.45 -14.19
CA THR A 53 -0.78 -2.50 -13.77
C THR A 53 0.58 -3.05 -14.17
N GLU A 54 1.45 -2.20 -14.70
CA GLU A 54 2.80 -2.53 -15.13
C GLU A 54 3.80 -1.48 -14.62
N GLY A 55 5.10 -1.72 -14.78
CA GLY A 55 6.13 -0.71 -14.55
C GLY A 55 6.35 -0.24 -13.11
N TYR A 56 5.55 -0.69 -12.14
CA TYR A 56 5.74 -0.38 -10.73
C TYR A 56 6.90 -1.18 -10.14
N GLY A 57 7.74 -0.48 -9.39
CA GLY A 57 8.87 -1.08 -8.69
C GLY A 57 8.65 -1.17 -7.18
N SER A 58 9.56 -1.86 -6.51
CA SER A 58 9.65 -1.95 -5.04
C SER A 58 9.50 -0.62 -4.32
N SER A 59 10.00 0.47 -4.91
CA SER A 59 9.85 1.82 -4.37
C SER A 59 8.39 2.26 -4.25
N PHE A 60 7.57 2.01 -5.26
CA PHE A 60 6.14 2.32 -5.22
C PHE A 60 5.44 1.49 -4.14
N LEU A 61 5.62 0.17 -4.15
CA LEU A 61 4.98 -0.75 -3.19
C LEU A 61 5.39 -0.44 -1.74
N ASN A 62 6.68 -0.23 -1.50
CA ASN A 62 7.20 0.10 -0.17
C ASN A 62 6.64 1.42 0.37
N GLU A 63 6.49 2.42 -0.51
CA GLU A 63 5.94 3.72 -0.10
C GLU A 63 4.42 3.65 0.09
N ALA A 64 3.71 3.04 -0.85
CA ALA A 64 2.26 2.92 -0.83
C ALA A 64 1.76 2.13 0.40
N PHE A 65 2.38 1.00 0.69
CA PHE A 65 1.91 0.05 1.72
C PHE A 65 2.77 0.06 2.98
N GLY A 66 4.10 -0.11 2.85
CA GLY A 66 5.02 -0.03 3.99
C GLY A 66 5.03 1.35 4.65
N GLY A 67 4.74 2.40 3.89
CA GLY A 67 4.56 3.75 4.42
C GLY A 67 3.42 3.85 5.43
N ILE A 68 2.37 3.05 5.32
CA ILE A 68 1.21 3.09 6.24
C ILE A 68 1.63 2.71 7.67
N THR A 69 2.37 1.61 7.83
CA THR A 69 2.86 1.17 9.14
C THR A 69 4.03 2.00 9.63
N ARG A 70 4.94 2.41 8.73
CA ARG A 70 6.09 3.27 9.06
C ARG A 70 5.68 4.64 9.60
N LEU A 71 4.60 5.21 9.07
CA LEU A 71 4.04 6.49 9.49
C LEU A 71 2.97 6.34 10.60
N GLU A 72 2.78 5.13 11.13
CA GLU A 72 1.83 4.82 12.20
C GLU A 72 0.37 5.21 11.88
N LEU A 73 -0.01 5.20 10.59
CA LEU A 73 -1.36 5.53 10.14
C LEU A 73 -2.35 4.41 10.47
N LEU A 74 -1.93 3.16 10.25
CA LEU A 74 -2.64 1.95 10.63
C LEU A 74 -1.64 0.88 11.06
N SER A 75 -2.04 0.01 11.99
CA SER A 75 -1.20 -1.11 12.43
C SER A 75 -1.19 -2.24 11.39
N GLU A 76 -0.14 -3.06 11.38
CA GLU A 76 -0.11 -4.29 10.56
C GLU A 76 -1.33 -5.18 10.85
N HIS A 77 -1.73 -5.31 12.12
CA HIS A 77 -2.91 -6.08 12.51
C HIS A 77 -4.16 -5.56 11.80
N THR A 78 -4.40 -4.25 11.88
CA THR A 78 -5.54 -3.60 11.20
C THR A 78 -5.50 -3.82 9.69
N LEU A 79 -4.31 -3.76 9.08
CA LEU A 79 -4.16 -4.03 7.65
C LEU A 79 -4.49 -5.48 7.32
N ARG A 80 -4.07 -6.46 8.12
CA ARG A 80 -4.41 -7.88 7.91
C ARG A 80 -5.92 -8.12 7.99
N GLU A 81 -6.63 -7.41 8.86
CA GLU A 81 -8.09 -7.52 8.96
C GLU A 81 -8.80 -6.93 7.74
N LYS A 82 -8.35 -5.75 7.27
CA LYS A 82 -9.10 -4.91 6.34
C LYS A 82 -8.62 -4.96 4.89
N LEU A 83 -7.34 -5.22 4.63
CA LEU A 83 -6.74 -5.16 3.29
C LEU A 83 -6.76 -6.54 2.63
N ARG A 84 -7.22 -6.58 1.38
CA ARG A 84 -7.07 -7.70 0.45
C ARG A 84 -6.33 -7.21 -0.79
N ILE A 85 -5.50 -8.07 -1.37
CA ILE A 85 -4.71 -7.76 -2.56
C ILE A 85 -5.05 -8.83 -3.61
N VAL A 86 -5.34 -8.38 -4.82
CA VAL A 86 -5.56 -9.22 -6.00
C VAL A 86 -4.46 -8.87 -7.00
N SER A 87 -3.76 -9.90 -7.48
CA SER A 87 -2.73 -9.80 -8.51
C SER A 87 -2.55 -11.19 -9.13
N GLU A 88 -3.37 -11.52 -10.13
CA GLU A 88 -3.28 -12.78 -10.86
C GLU A 88 -2.16 -12.75 -11.90
N GLU A 89 -1.90 -11.57 -12.48
CA GLU A 89 -0.84 -11.37 -13.48
C GLU A 89 0.57 -11.41 -12.88
N ASP A 90 0.73 -10.87 -11.67
CA ASP A 90 1.97 -10.96 -10.88
C ASP A 90 1.69 -11.29 -9.41
N PRO A 91 1.54 -12.57 -9.06
CA PRO A 91 1.25 -12.99 -7.69
C PRO A 91 2.32 -12.60 -6.67
N SER A 92 3.56 -12.33 -7.11
CA SER A 92 4.68 -12.00 -6.20
C SER A 92 4.47 -10.69 -5.45
N VAL A 93 3.70 -9.77 -6.05
CA VAL A 93 3.33 -8.46 -5.49
C VAL A 93 2.63 -8.58 -4.15
N ILE A 94 1.83 -9.63 -3.97
CA ILE A 94 1.12 -9.87 -2.71
C ILE A 94 2.14 -10.08 -1.58
N ASP A 95 3.12 -10.95 -1.80
CA ASP A 95 4.17 -11.25 -0.82
C ASP A 95 5.06 -10.04 -0.57
N GLU A 96 5.43 -9.29 -1.62
CA GLU A 96 6.22 -8.06 -1.50
C GLU A 96 5.52 -7.00 -0.66
N ILE A 97 4.22 -6.76 -0.90
CA ILE A 97 3.45 -5.78 -0.13
C ILE A 97 3.42 -6.17 1.35
N TRP A 98 3.13 -7.44 1.66
CA TRP A 98 3.10 -7.90 3.04
C TRP A 98 4.47 -7.87 3.70
N GLN A 99 5.55 -8.14 2.96
CA GLN A 99 6.92 -7.96 3.43
C GLN A 99 7.18 -6.51 3.82
N TYR A 100 6.87 -5.53 2.95
CA TYR A 100 7.10 -4.12 3.24
C TYR A 100 6.26 -3.59 4.42
N ILE A 101 5.02 -4.08 4.57
CA ILE A 101 4.17 -3.76 5.72
C ILE A 101 4.82 -4.26 7.02
N GLY A 102 5.29 -5.51 7.04
CA GLY A 102 5.89 -6.16 8.21
C GLY A 102 7.26 -5.59 8.60
N GLU A 103 8.14 -5.37 7.62
CA GLU A 103 9.45 -4.73 7.83
C GLU A 103 9.29 -3.36 8.48
N ALA A 104 8.38 -2.53 7.96
CA ALA A 104 8.09 -1.21 8.52
C ALA A 104 7.52 -1.27 9.94
N ALA A 105 6.69 -2.27 10.26
CA ALA A 105 6.18 -2.47 11.62
C ALA A 105 7.30 -2.83 12.61
N GLY A 106 8.23 -3.71 12.23
CA GLY A 106 9.39 -4.09 13.04
C GLY A 106 10.36 -2.92 13.29
N MET A 107 10.57 -2.06 12.29
CA MET A 107 11.40 -0.86 12.44
C MET A 107 10.77 0.18 13.39
N SER A 108 9.45 0.36 13.35
CA SER A 108 8.74 1.28 14.26
C SER A 108 8.88 0.86 15.74
N GLN A 109 8.89 -0.44 16.02
CA GLN A 109 9.09 -0.97 17.38
C GLN A 109 10.51 -0.72 17.91
N LEU A 110 11.53 -0.82 17.06
CA LEU A 110 12.93 -0.59 17.45
C LEU A 110 13.19 0.88 17.85
N ARG A 111 12.51 1.84 17.19
CA ARG A 111 12.66 3.29 17.47
C ARG A 111 12.04 3.72 18.80
N ARG A 112 11.11 2.93 19.37
CA ARG A 112 10.47 3.22 20.67
C ARG A 112 11.32 2.79 21.89
N SER A 113 12.32 1.93 21.68
CA SER A 113 13.17 1.39 22.75
C SER A 113 14.43 2.21 23.02
N GLY A 114 14.69 3.27 22.24
CA GLY A 114 15.88 4.12 22.36
C GLY A 114 15.62 5.48 23.03
N LYS A 115 14.91 5.48 24.17
CA LYS A 115 14.73 6.68 25.00
C LYS A 115 15.81 6.78 26.07
#